data_AF-A0A496YY63-F1
#
_entry.id   AF-A0A496YY63-F1
#
_cell.length_a   1.000
_cell.length_b   1.000
_cell.length_c   1.000
_cell.angle_alpha   90.00
_cell.angle_beta   90.00
_cell.angle_gamma   90.00
#
_symmetry.space_group_name_H-M   'P 1'
#
loop_
_entity.id
_entity.type
_entity.pdbx_description
1 polymer ?
#
loop_
_entity_poly.entity_id
_entity_poly.type
_entity_poly.pdbx_seq_one_letter_code
_entity_poly.pdbx_strand_id
1 'polypeptide(L)' 'MFKRVVFDGATSVIHVVLGFVSKVLALICMPLGWVLAIVYMWYQMLDRDEPTKKLGDFIEFMYGYLLADILFSVV' A
#
# COMPACT_ATOMS: atom_id res chain seq x y z
N MET A 1 8.53 2.31 -26.74
CA MET A 1 7.71 2.70 -25.57
C MET A 1 7.76 1.55 -24.58
N PHE A 2 8.62 1.62 -23.56
CA PHE A 2 8.71 0.56 -22.55
C PHE A 2 7.40 0.54 -21.75
N LYS A 3 6.75 -0.64 -21.66
CA LYS A 3 5.61 -0.82 -20.76
C LYS A 3 6.13 -0.63 -19.33
N ARG A 4 5.71 0.44 -18.66
CA ARG A 4 5.90 0.55 -17.20
C ARG A 4 5.02 -0.51 -16.55
N VAL A 5 5.65 -1.39 -15.77
CA VAL A 5 4.99 -2.42 -14.98
C VAL A 5 4.88 -1.88 -13.57
N VAL A 6 3.70 -1.99 -12.95
CA VAL A 6 3.48 -1.53 -11.57
C VAL A 6 4.32 -2.37 -10.60
N PHE A 7 4.22 -3.69 -10.71
CA PHE A 7 5.01 -4.64 -9.93
C PHE A 7 6.35 -4.91 -10.62
N ASP A 8 7.35 -4.09 -10.37
CA ASP A 8 8.64 -4.16 -11.06
C ASP A 8 9.82 -4.64 -10.18
N GLY A 9 9.61 -4.86 -8.87
CA GLY A 9 10.69 -5.22 -7.97
C GLY A 9 10.28 -5.87 -6.64
N ALA A 10 11.30 -6.16 -5.81
CA ALA A 10 11.09 -6.72 -4.48
C ALA A 10 10.43 -5.72 -3.50
N THR A 11 10.60 -4.42 -3.74
CA THR A 11 9.95 -3.33 -3.00
C THR A 11 8.43 -3.38 -3.17
N SER A 12 7.93 -3.84 -4.31
CA SER A 12 6.50 -4.02 -4.56
C SER A 12 5.81 -4.90 -3.52
N VAL A 13 6.50 -5.95 -3.06
CA VAL A 13 5.97 -6.84 -2.01
C VAL A 13 5.83 -6.10 -0.69
N ILE A 14 6.74 -5.17 -0.37
CA ILE A 14 6.70 -4.38 0.86
C ILE A 14 5.47 -3.46 0.85
N HIS A 15 5.19 -2.79 -0.27
CA HIS A 15 4.03 -1.92 -0.40
C HIS A 15 2.71 -2.69 -0.24
N VAL A 16 2.61 -3.87 -0.85
CA VAL A 16 1.47 -4.78 -0.64
C VAL A 16 1.33 -5.20 0.82
N VAL A 17 2.42 -5.61 1.48
CA VAL A 17 2.39 -6.01 2.89
C VAL A 17 1.97 -4.83 3.78
N LEU A 18 2.46 -3.62 3.52
CA LEU A 18 2.07 -2.42 4.27
C LEU A 18 0.58 -2.12 4.13
N GLY A 19 0.03 -2.24 2.92
CA GLY A 19 -1.41 -2.10 2.68
C GLY A 19 -2.23 -3.14 3.43
N PHE A 20 -1.81 -4.40 3.36
CA PHE A 20 -2.45 -5.51 4.06
C PHE A 20 -2.46 -5.30 5.58
N VAL A 21 -1.30 -4.97 6.15
CA VAL A 21 -1.14 -4.69 7.57
C VAL A 21 -1.97 -3.47 7.99
N SER A 22 -2.04 -2.42 7.16
CA SER A 22 -2.88 -1.24 7.45
C SER A 22 -4.35 -1.62 7.62
N LYS A 23 -4.89 -2.47 6.76
CA LYS A 23 -6.26 -2.97 6.90
C LYS A 23 -6.43 -3.86 8.14
N VAL A 24 -5.50 -4.80 8.40
CA VAL A 24 -5.56 -5.66 9.59
C VAL A 24 -5.53 -4.83 10.87
N LEU A 25 -4.68 -3.81 10.94
CA LEU A 25 -4.65 -2.86 12.05
C LEU A 25 -5.96 -2.09 12.17
N ALA A 26 -6.56 -1.68 11.06
CA ALA A 26 -7.86 -1.00 11.06
C ALA A 26 -8.99 -1.89 11.62
N LEU A 27 -8.93 -3.21 11.42
CA LEU A 27 -9.88 -4.17 12.00
C LEU A 27 -9.73 -4.30 13.51
N ILE A 28 -8.49 -4.22 14.03
CA ILE A 28 -8.22 -4.29 15.47
C ILE A 28 -8.56 -2.94 16.14
N CYS A 29 -8.10 -1.84 15.55
CA CYS A 29 -8.27 -0.48 16.04
C CYS A 29 -8.16 0.48 14.86
N MET A 30 -9.30 0.99 14.39
CA MET A 30 -9.40 1.84 13.19
C MET A 30 -8.34 2.96 13.13
N PRO A 31 -8.06 3.73 14.21
CA PRO A 31 -7.01 4.74 14.21
C PRO A 31 -5.61 4.22 13.87
N LEU A 32 -5.23 3.00 14.28
CA LEU A 32 -3.90 2.45 13.99
C LEU A 32 -3.69 2.21 12.50
N GLY A 33 -4.71 1.69 11.82
CA GLY A 33 -4.66 1.52 10.36
C GLY A 33 -4.52 2.84 9.63
N TRP A 34 -5.23 3.88 10.08
CA TRP A 34 -5.11 5.23 9.54
C TRP A 34 -3.74 5.85 9.78
N VAL A 35 -3.18 5.71 10.98
CA VAL A 35 -1.83 6.19 11.27
C VAL A 35 -0.81 5.56 10.32
N LEU A 36 -0.87 4.25 10.09
CA LEU A 36 0.05 3.59 9.15
C LEU A 36 -0.13 4.11 7.71
N ALA A 37 -1.38 4.26 7.26
CA ALA A 37 -1.67 4.79 5.92
C ALA A 37 -1.17 6.24 5.76
N ILE A 38 -1.37 7.10 6.76
CA ILE A 38 -0.91 8.50 6.73
C ILE A 38 0.62 8.56 6.72
N VAL A 39 1.29 7.77 7.56
CA VAL A 39 2.77 7.70 7.58
C VAL A 39 3.30 7.20 6.23
N TYR A 40 2.65 6.21 5.63
CA TYR A 40 3.02 5.72 4.29
C TYR A 40 2.87 6.80 3.22
N MET A 41 1.75 7.52 3.20
CA MET A 41 1.53 8.63 2.26
C MET A 41 2.55 9.75 2.47
N TRP A 42 2.86 10.08 3.73
CA TRP A 42 3.89 11.06 4.07
C TRP A 42 5.27 10.63 3.57
N TYR A 43 5.64 9.36 3.76
CA TYR A 43 6.86 8.78 3.21
C TYR A 43 6.92 8.96 1.68
N GLN A 44 5.84 8.63 0.97
CA GLN A 44 5.76 8.78 -0.48
C GLN A 44 5.82 10.25 -0.96
N MET A 45 5.34 11.19 -0.16
CA MET A 45 5.48 12.62 -0.45
C MET A 45 6.94 13.09 -0.37
N LEU A 46 7.71 12.55 0.58
CA LEU A 46 9.12 12.89 0.77
C LEU A 46 10.07 12.18 -0.19
N ASP A 47 9.65 11.04 -0.73
CA ASP A 47 10.44 10.30 -1.70
C ASP A 47 10.76 11.16 -2.95
N ARG A 48 11.91 10.95 -3.58
CA ARG A 48 12.34 11.72 -4.76
C ARG A 48 12.18 10.95 -6.08
N ASP A 49 11.57 9.77 -6.00
CA ASP A 49 11.28 8.94 -7.15
C ASP A 49 10.30 9.59 -8.14
N GLU A 50 10.34 9.10 -9.39
CA GLU A 50 9.48 9.59 -10.46
C GLU A 50 7.99 9.46 -10.09
N PRO A 51 7.12 10.44 -10.42
CA PRO A 51 5.71 10.42 -10.03
C PRO A 51 4.96 9.12 -10.40
N THR A 52 5.33 8.46 -11.49
CA THR A 52 4.70 7.20 -11.89
C THR A 52 5.11 6.02 -11.03
N LYS A 53 6.34 6.02 -10.47
CA LYS A 53 6.78 4.98 -9.54
C LYS A 53 5.98 5.08 -8.25
N LYS A 54 5.86 6.30 -7.71
CA LYS A 54 4.99 6.60 -6.56
C LYS A 54 3.54 6.17 -6.79
N LEU A 55 3.01 6.37 -7.99
CA LEU A 55 1.68 5.87 -8.36
C LEU A 55 1.61 4.35 -8.34
N GLY A 56 2.66 3.67 -8.82
CA GLY A 56 2.81 2.21 -8.72
C GLY A 56 2.78 1.76 -7.26
N ASP A 57 3.63 2.33 -6.41
CA ASP A 57 3.71 2.01 -4.98
C ASP A 57 2.37 2.26 -4.27
N PHE A 58 1.64 3.31 -4.67
CA PHE A 58 0.29 3.56 -4.15
C PHE A 58 -0.71 2.47 -4.58
N ILE A 59 -0.67 2.05 -5.85
CA ILE A 59 -1.51 0.95 -6.34
C ILE A 59 -1.19 -0.35 -5.61
N GLU A 60 0.08 -0.65 -5.37
CA GLU A 60 0.52 -1.84 -4.62
C GLU A 60 0.03 -1.83 -3.17
N PHE A 61 0.13 -0.68 -2.50
CA PHE A 61 -0.44 -0.50 -1.17
C PHE A 61 -1.95 -0.73 -1.18
N MET A 62 -2.68 -0.12 -2.12
CA MET A 62 -4.13 -0.31 -2.24
C MET A 62 -4.49 -1.77 -2.54
N TYR A 63 -3.70 -2.45 -3.36
CA TYR A 63 -3.89 -3.87 -3.65
C TYR A 63 -3.80 -4.73 -2.39
N GLY A 64 -2.78 -4.51 -1.56
CA GLY A 64 -2.65 -5.19 -0.27
C GLY A 64 -3.80 -4.89 0.71
N TYR A 65 -4.21 -3.62 0.78
CA TYR A 65 -5.33 -3.20 1.63
C TYR A 65 -6.64 -3.89 1.22
N LEU A 66 -6.96 -3.89 -0.08
CA LEU A 66 -8.16 -4.54 -0.62
C LEU A 66 -8.10 -6.06 -0.49
N LEU A 67 -6.92 -6.67 -0.65
CA LEU A 67 -6.74 -8.10 -0.43
C LEU A 67 -7.10 -8.50 1.00
N ALA A 68 -6.61 -7.75 2.00
CA ALA A 68 -6.99 -7.95 3.40
C ALA A 68 -8.50 -7.70 3.61
N ASP A 69 -9.04 -6.64 3.01
CA ASP A 69 -10.47 -6.31 3.12
C ASP A 69 -11.34 -7.47 2.63
N ILE A 70 -11.06 -8.02 1.45
CA ILE A 70 -11.78 -9.17 0.89
C ILE A 70 -11.61 -10.41 1.79
N LEU A 71 -10.38 -10.69 2.25
CA LEU A 71 -10.08 -11.87 3.06
C LEU A 71 -10.85 -11.87 4.40
N PHE A 72 -11.01 -10.70 5.02
CA PHE A 72 -11.63 -10.55 6.33
C PHE A 72 -13.08 -10.04 6.29
N SER A 73 -13.59 -9.61 5.14
CA SER A 73 -15.02 -9.22 4.98
C SER A 73 -15.94 -10.42 4.72
N VAL A 74 -15.39 -11.61 4.46
CA VAL A 74 -16.15 -12.85 4.29
C VAL A 74 -16.40 -13.56 5.64
N VAL A 75 -15.91 -13.01 6.76
CA VAL A 75 -16.09 -13.52 8.13
C VAL A 75 -17.14 -12.72 8.88
#